data_AF-O85666-F1
#
_entry.id   AF-O85666-F1
#
_cell.length_a   1.000
_cell.length_b   1.000
_cell.length_c   1.000
_cell.angle_alpha   90.00
_cell.angle_beta   90.00
_cell.angle_gamma   90.00
#
_symmetry.space_group_name_H-M   'P 1'
#
loop_
_entity.id
_entity.type
_entity.pdbx_description
1 polymer ?
#
loop_
_entity_poly.entity_id
_entity_poly.type
_entity_poly.pdbx_seq_one_letter_code
_entity_poly.pdbx_strand_id
1 'polypeptide(L)'
;MGCFNVTGASGRANNYVVEHHDDRSSIGQESPRQEIADSPLSRSGRSSNRTSPRVSLDRLRAFNPPSGASVGALRNWFWQGQAAQHLQQLEAELNNGSNIRELLDGPGFGGLLTHVIDDIASISNAENLSPIEVAEELRQAISTGRGANNLDISLKNVLQFGLYAVREKLQGEAELAGSMQTHPAFQSFPVAQAWKFCIEQEHWGDYGAASGMRFDNEPGYMGSMFRGLKFVIDSEAGSSSRKKGEIDATWLENLHDIAVNGVFQRRVMHDWQFGANVEEAVNAVAALTAPGSNISDKVRSAASAIFYLPEHLWPLEGGYRQGQLVQFKLVYPKNLTPAGLGDLQKFQSRFAGWAEFRSVGNRPIDWDEVERGNAQVMWACTGKSRKEVMKLVKNVLQTHYNDIKRTTNAEAALHVVARTCATLERAHVFMDGNARTFGCLLLNKLLLSAGLSPCMAPDANEFDGYSNEELVARIQEGQNIFRAHCHA
;
A
#
# COMPACT_ATOMS: atom_id res chain seq x y z
N MET A 1 -24.80 40.54 -41.41
CA MET A 1 -25.15 41.98 -41.46
C MET A 1 -26.46 42.16 -40.74
N GLY A 2 -26.52 43.07 -39.75
CA GLY A 2 -27.75 43.34 -38.98
C GLY A 2 -27.46 43.51 -37.50
N CYS A 3 -26.81 44.62 -37.13
CA CYS A 3 -26.58 45.05 -35.76
C CYS A 3 -27.87 45.61 -35.15
N PHE A 4 -28.11 45.33 -33.86
CA PHE A 4 -28.78 46.28 -32.95
C PHE A 4 -28.15 46.17 -31.56
N ASN A 5 -27.56 47.27 -31.12
CA ASN A 5 -27.16 47.57 -29.75
C ASN A 5 -28.29 48.38 -29.10
N VAL A 6 -28.68 48.05 -27.87
CA VAL A 6 -29.08 49.05 -26.85
C VAL A 6 -28.61 48.59 -25.48
N THR A 7 -28.05 49.55 -24.76
CA THR A 7 -27.39 49.58 -23.46
C THR A 7 -28.32 49.56 -22.25
N GLY A 8 -27.82 49.06 -21.10
CA GLY A 8 -27.79 49.85 -19.87
C GLY A 8 -28.61 49.39 -18.64
N ALA A 9 -27.86 49.20 -17.54
CA ALA A 9 -28.13 49.65 -16.16
C ALA A 9 -28.72 48.68 -15.09
N SER A 10 -27.85 48.46 -14.09
CA SER A 10 -28.05 48.54 -12.63
C SER A 10 -29.02 47.59 -11.88
N GLY A 11 -28.41 46.69 -11.10
CA GLY A 11 -28.49 46.68 -9.62
C GLY A 11 -29.78 46.25 -8.94
N ARG A 12 -29.76 45.10 -8.24
CA ARG A 12 -30.03 45.00 -6.80
C ARG A 12 -29.83 43.58 -6.28
N ALA A 13 -29.27 43.53 -5.08
CA ALA A 13 -29.10 42.35 -4.24
C ALA A 13 -30.45 41.74 -3.85
N ASN A 14 -30.53 40.41 -3.87
CA ASN A 14 -31.56 39.67 -3.15
C ASN A 14 -30.89 38.80 -2.08
N ASN A 15 -31.16 39.19 -0.83
CA ASN A 15 -30.96 38.39 0.36
C ASN A 15 -31.79 37.11 0.25
N TYR A 16 -31.15 35.95 0.40
CA TYR A 16 -31.85 34.73 0.78
C TYR A 16 -31.63 34.50 2.27
N VAL A 17 -32.75 34.53 2.99
CA VAL A 17 -32.93 34.17 4.38
C VAL A 17 -32.70 32.66 4.49
N VAL A 18 -31.77 32.26 5.36
CA VAL A 18 -31.58 30.87 5.77
C VAL A 18 -32.52 30.63 6.94
N GLU A 19 -33.53 29.78 6.74
CA GLU A 19 -34.33 29.22 7.82
C GLU A 19 -33.55 28.06 8.46
N HIS A 20 -33.20 28.24 9.73
CA HIS A 20 -32.64 27.20 10.59
C HIS A 20 -33.75 26.22 10.98
N HIS A 21 -33.61 24.97 10.59
CA HIS A 21 -34.25 23.85 11.27
C HIS A 21 -33.18 23.06 12.03
N ASP A 22 -33.20 23.22 13.34
CA ASP A 22 -32.49 22.39 14.31
C ASP A 22 -33.11 21.00 14.32
N ASP A 23 -32.36 19.97 13.93
CA ASP A 23 -32.61 18.60 14.36
C ASP A 23 -31.31 18.01 14.93
N ARG A 24 -31.31 17.89 16.27
CA ARG A 24 -30.26 17.26 17.06
C ARG A 24 -30.49 15.76 17.07
N SER A 25 -29.66 15.01 16.36
CA SER A 25 -29.40 13.60 16.66
C SER A 25 -27.90 13.41 16.91
N SER A 26 -27.61 12.92 18.10
CA SER A 26 -26.32 12.69 18.74
C SER A 26 -25.34 11.86 17.91
N ILE A 27 -24.23 12.48 17.49
CA ILE A 27 -23.01 11.80 17.08
C ILE A 27 -22.16 11.60 18.34
N GLY A 28 -21.74 10.36 18.58
CA GLY A 28 -20.90 9.97 19.71
C GLY A 28 -19.58 10.74 19.71
N GLN A 29 -19.27 11.35 20.85
CA GLN A 29 -17.98 11.96 21.11
C GLN A 29 -16.91 10.87 21.21
N GLU A 30 -16.03 10.77 20.21
CA GLU A 30 -14.75 10.10 20.39
C GLU A 30 -13.85 10.98 21.28
N SER A 31 -13.29 10.37 22.33
CA SER A 31 -12.34 11.03 23.23
C SER A 31 -11.03 11.31 22.48
N PRO A 32 -10.46 12.52 22.58
CA PRO A 32 -9.15 12.80 21.98
C PRO A 32 -8.05 12.06 22.75
N ARG A 33 -7.34 11.14 22.08
CA ARG A 33 -6.06 10.62 22.58
C ARG A 33 -4.98 11.68 22.41
N GLN A 34 -4.16 11.85 23.44
CA GLN A 34 -3.06 12.81 23.52
C GLN A 34 -2.10 12.70 22.33
N GLU A 35 -1.89 13.84 21.68
CA GLU A 35 -0.85 14.09 20.69
C GLU A 35 0.54 13.88 21.30
N ILE A 36 1.38 13.08 20.65
CA ILE A 36 2.80 12.94 20.95
C ILE A 36 3.51 14.12 20.28
N ALA A 37 3.84 15.15 21.06
CA ALA A 37 4.65 16.27 20.61
C ALA A 37 6.15 15.95 20.71
N ASP A 38 6.87 16.35 19.64
CA ASP A 38 8.27 16.76 19.55
C ASP A 38 9.36 15.97 20.30
N SER A 39 10.27 15.34 19.55
CA SER A 39 11.57 14.88 20.07
C SER A 39 12.75 15.49 19.27
N PRO A 40 13.80 16.01 19.94
CA PRO A 40 14.87 16.79 19.33
C PRO A 40 16.05 15.91 18.92
N LEU A 41 16.38 15.87 17.62
CA LEU A 41 17.64 15.29 17.15
C LEU A 41 18.44 16.32 16.36
N SER A 42 19.29 17.06 17.07
CA SER A 42 20.47 17.69 16.49
C SER A 42 21.57 17.86 17.54
N ARG A 43 22.64 17.04 17.46
CA ARG A 43 24.05 17.48 17.60
C ARG A 43 25.08 16.32 17.61
N SER A 44 25.91 16.34 16.57
CA SER A 44 27.38 16.22 16.53
C SER A 44 28.15 15.05 17.15
N GLY A 45 29.13 14.52 16.38
CA GLY A 45 30.49 14.27 16.90
C GLY A 45 31.25 13.07 16.30
N ARG A 46 32.27 13.35 15.48
CA ARG A 46 33.30 12.40 14.98
C ARG A 46 34.16 11.81 16.11
N SER A 47 34.56 10.54 15.99
CA SER A 47 35.95 10.10 16.29
C SER A 47 36.24 8.69 15.77
N SER A 48 37.44 8.53 15.21
CA SER A 48 38.07 7.32 14.68
C SER A 48 38.75 6.48 15.77
N ASN A 49 38.78 5.15 15.64
CA ASN A 49 40.06 4.40 15.55
C ASN A 49 39.87 2.89 15.35
N ARG A 50 40.79 2.34 14.54
CA ARG A 50 41.05 0.92 14.31
C ARG A 50 41.61 0.24 15.57
N THR A 51 41.13 -0.96 15.86
CA THR A 51 41.94 -2.09 16.36
C THR A 51 41.21 -3.41 16.08
N SER A 52 41.89 -4.34 15.39
CA SER A 52 41.49 -5.77 15.34
C SER A 52 41.66 -6.40 16.73
N PRO A 53 40.89 -7.47 17.03
CA PRO A 53 41.58 -8.72 17.41
C PRO A 53 40.85 -10.00 17.00
N ARG A 54 41.59 -10.96 16.44
CA ARG A 54 41.29 -12.40 16.56
C ARG A 54 41.85 -12.88 17.90
N VAL A 55 41.01 -13.11 18.91
CA VAL A 55 41.26 -14.09 20.00
C VAL A 55 39.92 -14.53 20.62
N SER A 56 39.74 -15.86 20.67
CA SER A 56 38.89 -16.68 21.56
C SER A 56 37.38 -16.76 21.31
N LEU A 57 36.98 -17.90 20.75
CA LEU A 57 35.62 -18.38 20.49
C LEU A 57 34.92 -19.02 21.72
N ASP A 58 35.51 -18.96 22.92
CA ASP A 58 34.99 -19.66 24.11
C ASP A 58 34.41 -18.77 25.22
N ARG A 59 33.89 -17.58 24.87
CA ARG A 59 33.19 -16.67 25.81
C ARG A 59 31.76 -16.28 25.41
N LEU A 60 31.09 -17.06 24.57
CA LEU A 60 29.71 -16.80 24.10
C LEU A 60 28.60 -17.46 24.94
N ARG A 61 28.80 -17.71 26.24
CA ARG A 61 27.72 -18.19 27.15
C ARG A 61 27.17 -17.17 28.14
N ALA A 62 27.60 -15.92 28.06
CA ALA A 62 26.96 -14.82 28.78
C ALA A 62 26.93 -13.61 27.86
N PHE A 63 25.80 -13.36 27.21
CA PHE A 63 25.64 -12.19 26.36
C PHE A 63 24.51 -11.31 26.89
N ASN A 64 24.90 -10.08 27.25
CA ASN A 64 24.01 -8.95 27.48
C ASN A 64 23.35 -8.58 26.14
N PRO A 65 22.03 -8.35 26.09
CA PRO A 65 21.39 -7.86 24.86
C PRO A 65 22.02 -6.52 24.44
N PRO A 66 22.25 -6.28 23.15
CA PRO A 66 22.48 -4.93 22.68
C PRO A 66 21.20 -4.11 22.93
N SER A 67 21.35 -3.01 23.65
CA SER A 67 20.44 -1.84 23.73
C SER A 67 18.92 -2.08 23.78
N GLY A 68 18.40 -2.19 25.00
CA GLY A 68 17.44 -1.17 25.47
C GLY A 68 16.10 -1.64 26.02
N ALA A 69 15.66 -2.88 25.80
CA ALA A 69 14.51 -3.43 26.51
C ALA A 69 14.97 -4.27 27.70
N SER A 70 14.41 -4.04 28.87
CA SER A 70 14.57 -4.93 30.01
C SER A 70 14.06 -6.32 29.61
N VAL A 71 14.85 -7.35 29.93
CA VAL A 71 14.46 -8.77 29.75
C VAL A 71 13.10 -9.05 30.41
N GLY A 72 12.73 -8.25 31.42
CA GLY A 72 11.43 -8.28 32.09
C GLY A 72 10.25 -7.87 31.20
N ALA A 73 10.31 -6.74 30.50
CA ALA A 73 9.20 -6.29 29.65
C ALA A 73 8.96 -7.20 28.45
N LEU A 74 10.04 -7.64 27.76
CA LEU A 74 9.92 -8.60 26.66
C LEU A 74 9.29 -9.90 27.15
N ARG A 75 9.74 -10.41 28.29
CA ARG A 75 9.19 -11.64 28.89
C ARG A 75 7.72 -11.46 29.26
N ASN A 76 7.34 -10.34 29.88
CA ASN A 76 5.96 -10.07 30.25
C ASN A 76 5.04 -9.99 29.02
N TRP A 77 5.48 -9.35 27.93
CA TRP A 77 4.71 -9.27 26.70
C TRP A 77 4.34 -10.65 26.14
N PHE A 78 5.31 -11.58 26.07
CA PHE A 78 5.02 -12.93 25.57
C PHE A 78 3.96 -13.70 26.37
N TRP A 79 3.69 -13.29 27.60
CA TRP A 79 2.67 -13.93 28.45
C TRP A 79 1.38 -13.12 28.59
N GLN A 80 1.43 -11.80 28.41
CA GLN A 80 0.34 -10.88 28.79
C GLN A 80 -0.02 -9.85 27.72
N GLY A 81 0.75 -9.76 26.63
CA GLY A 81 0.47 -8.85 25.52
C GLY A 81 -0.83 -9.21 24.82
N GLN A 82 -1.52 -8.19 24.31
CA GLN A 82 -2.80 -8.38 23.62
C GLN A 82 -2.63 -9.22 22.36
N ALA A 83 -1.54 -9.04 21.61
CA ALA A 83 -1.27 -9.83 20.41
C ALA A 83 -1.03 -11.31 20.75
N ALA A 84 -0.34 -11.60 21.84
CA ALA A 84 -0.10 -12.96 22.30
C ALA A 84 -1.42 -13.64 22.74
N GLN A 85 -2.30 -12.91 23.45
CA GLN A 85 -3.62 -13.40 23.84
C GLN A 85 -4.53 -13.65 22.62
N HIS A 86 -4.51 -12.74 21.63
CA HIS A 86 -5.23 -12.91 20.37
C HIS A 86 -4.78 -14.19 19.65
N LEU A 87 -3.47 -14.45 19.57
CA LEU A 87 -2.95 -15.67 18.94
C LEU A 87 -3.32 -16.95 19.70
N GLN A 88 -3.44 -16.92 21.03
CA GLN A 88 -3.93 -18.06 21.81
C GLN A 88 -5.42 -18.34 21.55
N GLN A 89 -6.23 -17.29 21.35
CA GLN A 89 -7.63 -17.44 20.96
C GLN A 89 -7.74 -18.03 19.55
N LEU A 90 -6.95 -17.51 18.61
CA LEU A 90 -6.84 -18.05 17.26
C LEU A 90 -6.44 -19.54 17.27
N GLU A 91 -5.46 -19.92 18.09
CA GLU A 91 -5.06 -21.32 18.26
C GLU A 91 -6.22 -22.20 18.73
N ALA A 92 -7.01 -21.72 19.70
CA ALA A 92 -8.19 -22.43 20.17
C ALA A 92 -9.26 -22.60 19.07
N GLU A 93 -9.47 -21.58 18.23
CA GLU A 93 -10.39 -21.66 17.09
C GLU A 93 -9.92 -22.63 16.01
N LEU A 94 -8.62 -22.63 15.69
CA LEU A 94 -8.02 -23.58 14.75
C LEU A 94 -8.15 -25.02 15.25
N ASN A 95 -7.94 -25.25 16.55
CA ASN A 95 -8.14 -26.56 17.17
C ASN A 95 -9.60 -27.03 17.12
N ASN A 96 -10.55 -26.10 16.99
CA ASN A 96 -11.98 -26.40 16.80
C ASN A 96 -12.37 -26.60 15.33
N GLY A 97 -11.41 -26.59 14.40
CA GLY A 97 -11.62 -26.87 12.98
C GLY A 97 -11.85 -25.64 12.10
N SER A 98 -11.67 -24.43 12.64
CA SER A 98 -11.71 -23.20 11.84
C SER A 98 -10.55 -23.12 10.85
N ASN A 99 -10.71 -22.35 9.78
CA ASN A 99 -9.69 -22.14 8.76
C ASN A 99 -8.88 -20.87 9.04
N ILE A 100 -7.56 -20.99 9.18
CA ILE A 100 -6.67 -19.84 9.42
C ILE A 100 -6.82 -18.72 8.38
N ARG A 101 -7.19 -19.05 7.13
CA ARG A 101 -7.40 -18.05 6.06
C ARG A 101 -8.63 -17.18 6.29
N GLU A 102 -9.67 -17.75 6.90
CA GLU A 102 -10.90 -17.03 7.20
C GLU A 102 -10.70 -16.16 8.44
N LEU A 103 -9.99 -16.69 9.44
CA LEU A 103 -9.70 -15.97 10.69
C LEU A 103 -8.69 -14.85 10.52
N LEU A 104 -7.73 -15.00 9.61
CA LEU A 104 -6.72 -13.98 9.28
C LEU A 104 -6.98 -13.38 7.90
N ASP A 105 -8.25 -13.21 7.54
CA ASP A 105 -8.62 -12.38 6.41
C ASP A 105 -8.24 -10.91 6.68
N GLY A 106 -8.62 -10.02 5.77
CA GLY A 106 -8.27 -8.61 5.88
C GLY A 106 -8.56 -7.98 7.26
N PRO A 107 -9.83 -7.98 7.73
CA PRO A 107 -10.18 -7.49 9.06
C PRO A 107 -9.55 -8.29 10.21
N GLY A 108 -9.52 -9.62 10.12
CA GLY A 108 -8.97 -10.47 11.19
C GLY A 108 -7.49 -10.22 11.43
N PHE A 109 -6.69 -10.22 10.36
CA PHE A 109 -5.26 -9.89 10.45
C PHE A 109 -5.03 -8.42 10.83
N GLY A 110 -5.82 -7.49 10.29
CA GLY A 110 -5.78 -6.08 10.70
C GLY A 110 -5.98 -5.91 12.21
N GLY A 111 -6.88 -6.69 12.80
CA GLY A 111 -7.11 -6.75 14.23
C GLY A 111 -5.93 -7.23 15.05
N LEU A 112 -5.29 -8.33 14.62
CA LEU A 112 -4.04 -8.79 15.23
C LEU A 112 -2.97 -7.69 15.20
N LEU A 113 -2.81 -7.00 14.06
CA LEU A 113 -1.81 -5.95 13.90
C LEU A 113 -2.08 -4.72 14.78
N THR A 114 -3.34 -4.38 15.02
CA THR A 114 -3.69 -3.33 16.00
C THR A 114 -3.18 -3.70 17.40
N HIS A 115 -3.39 -4.94 17.84
CA HIS A 115 -2.84 -5.38 19.13
C HIS A 115 -1.31 -5.37 19.15
N VAL A 116 -0.66 -5.76 18.05
CA VAL A 116 0.80 -5.69 17.92
C VAL A 116 1.29 -4.24 18.07
N ILE A 117 0.62 -3.27 17.44
CA ILE A 117 0.95 -1.84 17.57
C ILE A 117 0.76 -1.36 19.01
N ASP A 118 -0.37 -1.67 19.64
CA ASP A 118 -0.68 -1.24 21.00
C ASP A 118 0.34 -1.81 22.00
N ASP A 119 0.71 -3.08 21.85
CA ASP A 119 1.74 -3.73 22.65
C ASP A 119 3.12 -3.09 22.44
N ILE A 120 3.51 -2.83 21.18
CA ILE A 120 4.76 -2.13 20.83
C ILE A 120 4.80 -0.75 21.49
N ALA A 121 3.70 0.02 21.42
CA ALA A 121 3.61 1.35 22.01
C ALA A 121 3.74 1.28 23.54
N SER A 122 3.09 0.31 24.18
CA SER A 122 3.21 0.10 25.62
C SER A 122 4.64 -0.22 26.05
N ILE A 123 5.33 -1.11 25.33
CA ILE A 123 6.73 -1.47 25.63
C ILE A 123 7.66 -0.30 25.34
N SER A 124 7.47 0.39 24.22
CA SER A 124 8.24 1.58 23.83
C SER A 124 8.20 2.63 24.94
N ASN A 125 7.02 2.91 25.49
CA ASN A 125 6.85 3.84 26.60
C ASN A 125 7.51 3.33 27.91
N ALA A 126 7.39 2.05 28.22
CA ALA A 126 7.93 1.48 29.45
C ALA A 126 9.46 1.40 29.45
N GLU A 127 10.06 1.12 28.28
CA GLU A 127 11.49 0.85 28.13
C GLU A 127 12.27 2.03 27.50
N ASN A 128 11.58 3.11 27.14
CA ASN A 128 12.15 4.28 26.47
C ASN A 128 12.94 3.89 25.20
N LEU A 129 12.33 3.02 24.40
CA LEU A 129 12.82 2.57 23.10
C LEU A 129 11.96 3.16 21.99
N SER A 130 12.49 3.31 20.77
CA SER A 130 11.63 3.63 19.64
C SER A 130 10.69 2.45 19.31
N PRO A 131 9.46 2.70 18.85
CA PRO A 131 8.54 1.64 18.43
C PRO A 131 9.12 0.69 17.37
N ILE A 132 9.97 1.20 16.47
CA ILE A 132 10.65 0.43 15.43
C ILE A 132 11.65 -0.57 16.04
N GLU A 133 12.44 -0.13 17.03
CA GLU A 133 13.36 -0.99 17.77
C GLU A 133 12.62 -2.07 18.55
N VAL A 134 11.52 -1.71 19.22
CA VAL A 134 10.68 -2.69 19.95
C VAL A 134 10.14 -3.77 19.01
N ALA A 135 9.59 -3.39 17.86
CA ALA A 135 9.08 -4.34 16.88
C ALA A 135 10.17 -5.34 16.43
N GLU A 136 11.38 -4.84 16.21
CA GLU A 136 12.52 -5.67 15.81
C GLU A 136 13.03 -6.58 16.94
N GLU A 137 13.14 -6.08 18.17
CA GLU A 137 13.57 -6.86 19.34
C GLU A 137 12.58 -8.00 19.62
N LEU A 138 11.28 -7.75 19.54
CA LEU A 138 10.24 -8.79 19.67
C LEU A 138 10.37 -9.86 18.58
N ARG A 139 10.61 -9.46 17.33
CA ARG A 139 10.77 -10.37 16.21
C ARG A 139 12.03 -11.24 16.39
N GLN A 140 13.15 -10.63 16.79
CA GLN A 140 14.39 -11.35 17.08
C GLN A 140 14.25 -12.30 18.27
N ALA A 141 13.47 -11.94 19.30
CA ALA A 141 13.20 -12.81 20.42
C ALA A 141 12.47 -14.10 19.97
N ILE A 142 11.54 -14.01 19.02
CA ILE A 142 10.89 -15.20 18.42
C ILE A 142 11.91 -16.02 17.63
N SER A 143 12.67 -15.39 16.73
CA SER A 143 13.62 -16.10 15.86
C SER A 143 14.77 -16.77 16.62
N THR A 144 15.10 -16.30 17.81
CA THR A 144 16.16 -16.86 18.66
C THR A 144 15.64 -17.82 19.74
N GLY A 145 14.35 -18.19 19.69
CA GLY A 145 13.75 -19.10 20.67
C GLY A 145 13.63 -18.52 22.09
N ARG A 146 13.72 -17.19 22.22
CA ARG A 146 13.59 -16.45 23.49
C ARG A 146 12.15 -15.99 23.75
N GLY A 147 11.25 -16.17 22.78
CA GLY A 147 9.92 -15.58 22.77
C GLY A 147 8.88 -16.46 22.08
N ALA A 148 7.63 -16.35 22.55
CA ALA A 148 6.45 -17.04 22.02
C ALA A 148 6.62 -18.58 21.95
N ASN A 149 7.44 -19.15 22.83
CA ASN A 149 7.84 -20.56 22.77
C ASN A 149 6.67 -21.54 22.86
N ASN A 150 5.57 -21.13 23.48
CA ASN A 150 4.32 -21.87 23.63
C ASN A 150 3.39 -21.83 22.41
N LEU A 151 3.64 -20.97 21.41
CA LEU A 151 2.84 -20.94 20.19
C LEU A 151 3.27 -22.01 19.20
N ASP A 152 2.29 -22.54 18.45
CA ASP A 152 2.55 -23.32 17.25
C ASP A 152 3.41 -22.56 16.23
N ILE A 153 4.13 -23.30 15.39
CA ILE A 153 5.04 -22.72 14.39
C ILE A 153 4.33 -21.79 13.41
N SER A 154 3.13 -22.15 12.94
CA SER A 154 2.38 -21.31 12.00
C SER A 154 2.06 -19.96 12.65
N LEU A 155 1.68 -19.96 13.94
CA LEU A 155 1.38 -18.74 14.69
C LEU A 155 2.62 -17.91 15.01
N LYS A 156 3.77 -18.54 15.28
CA LYS A 156 5.06 -17.82 15.39
C LYS A 156 5.39 -17.09 14.10
N ASN A 157 5.17 -17.71 12.96
CA ASN A 157 5.46 -17.11 11.65
C ASN A 157 4.47 -15.97 11.33
N VAL A 158 3.19 -16.14 11.62
CA VAL A 158 2.18 -15.07 11.56
C VAL A 158 2.62 -13.88 12.42
N LEU A 159 3.08 -14.10 13.64
CA LEU A 159 3.55 -13.03 14.52
C LEU A 159 4.83 -12.35 14.02
N GLN A 160 5.79 -13.11 13.48
CA GLN A 160 7.00 -12.54 12.87
C GLN A 160 6.66 -11.64 11.68
N PHE A 161 5.71 -12.05 10.82
CA PHE A 161 5.23 -11.22 9.73
C PHE A 161 4.44 -10.01 10.21
N GLY A 162 3.67 -10.13 11.29
CA GLY A 162 2.97 -9.00 11.88
C GLY A 162 3.91 -7.94 12.46
N LEU A 163 4.95 -8.37 13.19
CA LEU A 163 6.01 -7.49 13.69
C LEU A 163 6.79 -6.84 12.54
N TYR A 164 7.06 -7.60 11.47
CA TYR A 164 7.64 -7.07 10.24
C TYR A 164 6.76 -5.98 9.61
N ALA A 165 5.47 -6.24 9.41
CA ALA A 165 4.53 -5.29 8.81
C ALA A 165 4.46 -3.99 9.62
N VAL A 166 4.32 -4.09 10.94
CA VAL A 166 4.28 -2.91 11.82
C VAL A 166 5.60 -2.14 11.77
N ARG A 167 6.75 -2.82 11.82
CA ARG A 167 8.06 -2.17 11.69
C ARG A 167 8.19 -1.42 10.35
N GLU A 168 7.85 -2.07 9.24
CA GLU A 168 7.92 -1.46 7.91
C GLU A 168 6.97 -0.28 7.76
N LYS A 169 5.74 -0.38 8.30
CA LYS A 169 4.82 0.75 8.33
C LYS A 169 5.40 1.93 9.09
N LEU A 170 5.84 1.73 10.34
CA LEU A 170 6.35 2.80 11.19
C LEU A 170 7.58 3.47 10.57
N GLN A 171 8.48 2.67 9.99
CA GLN A 171 9.64 3.18 9.26
C GLN A 171 9.22 4.00 8.03
N GLY A 172 8.32 3.47 7.19
CA GLY A 172 7.82 4.18 6.00
C GLY A 172 7.07 5.47 6.34
N GLU A 173 6.29 5.48 7.41
CA GLU A 173 5.55 6.65 7.88
C GLU A 173 6.49 7.77 8.35
N ALA A 174 7.52 7.41 9.13
CA ALA A 174 8.55 8.34 9.59
C ALA A 174 9.35 8.93 8.40
N GLU A 175 9.68 8.10 7.40
CA GLU A 175 10.36 8.56 6.18
C GLU A 175 9.48 9.49 5.33
N LEU A 176 8.18 9.18 5.22
CA LEU A 176 7.21 9.98 4.46
C LEU A 176 6.94 11.33 5.11
N ALA A 177 6.89 11.39 6.45
CA ALA A 177 6.58 12.60 7.21
C ALA A 177 7.44 13.81 6.78
N GLY A 178 8.75 13.61 6.63
CA GLY A 178 9.67 14.68 6.21
C GLY A 178 9.38 15.23 4.81
N SER A 179 9.03 14.36 3.87
CA SER A 179 8.66 14.75 2.50
C SER A 179 7.32 15.49 2.47
N MET A 180 6.33 15.03 3.24
CA MET A 180 5.02 15.70 3.33
C MET A 180 5.12 17.09 3.96
N GLN A 181 5.91 17.25 5.02
CA GLN A 181 6.13 18.53 5.71
C GLN A 181 6.75 19.60 4.79
N THR A 182 7.53 19.20 3.78
CA THR A 182 8.23 20.13 2.90
C THR A 182 7.49 20.41 1.58
N HIS A 183 6.50 19.60 1.23
CA HIS A 183 5.77 19.75 -0.03
C HIS A 183 4.49 20.59 0.17
N PRO A 184 4.27 21.70 -0.56
CA PRO A 184 3.15 22.62 -0.33
C PRO A 184 1.76 21.97 -0.37
N ALA A 185 1.58 20.95 -1.22
CA ALA A 185 0.31 20.24 -1.32
C ALA A 185 0.00 19.36 -0.09
N PHE A 186 1.02 18.90 0.66
CA PHE A 186 0.87 17.91 1.73
C PHE A 186 1.20 18.44 3.12
N GLN A 187 1.79 19.63 3.24
CA GLN A 187 2.26 20.18 4.53
C GLN A 187 1.17 20.27 5.62
N SER A 188 -0.09 20.41 5.23
CA SER A 188 -1.25 20.47 6.14
C SER A 188 -1.96 19.12 6.30
N PHE A 189 -1.53 18.08 5.58
CA PHE A 189 -2.15 16.77 5.66
C PHE A 189 -1.52 15.96 6.80
N PRO A 190 -2.30 15.36 7.71
CA PRO A 190 -1.77 14.57 8.82
C PRO A 190 -1.16 13.25 8.31
N VAL A 191 0.15 13.07 8.50
CA VAL A 191 0.87 11.86 8.04
C VAL A 191 0.27 10.56 8.59
N ALA A 192 -0.29 10.58 9.80
CA ALA A 192 -0.98 9.43 10.40
C ALA A 192 -2.22 8.98 9.62
N GLN A 193 -2.75 9.81 8.71
CA GLN A 193 -3.86 9.49 7.81
C GLN A 193 -3.40 9.11 6.41
N ALA A 194 -2.08 9.07 6.13
CA ALA A 194 -1.56 8.83 4.78
C ALA A 194 -1.91 7.42 4.25
N TRP A 195 -2.23 6.47 5.13
CA TRP A 195 -2.70 5.14 4.74
C TRP A 195 -3.98 5.18 3.89
N LYS A 196 -4.79 6.24 4.01
CA LYS A 196 -6.01 6.45 3.22
C LYS A 196 -5.76 6.67 1.72
N PHE A 197 -4.53 6.96 1.31
CA PHE A 197 -4.14 6.96 -0.11
C PHE A 197 -4.08 5.55 -0.71
N CYS A 198 -4.03 4.53 0.13
CA CYS A 198 -3.64 3.17 -0.25
C CYS A 198 -4.72 2.13 0.07
N ILE A 199 -5.76 2.52 0.81
CA ILE A 199 -6.85 1.63 1.25
C ILE A 199 -8.14 2.17 0.65
N GLU A 200 -8.96 1.29 0.05
CA GLU A 200 -10.25 1.70 -0.49
C GLU A 200 -11.13 2.33 0.60
N GLN A 201 -11.85 3.38 0.24
CA GLN A 201 -12.64 4.20 1.16
C GLN A 201 -13.70 3.37 1.91
N GLU A 202 -14.28 2.36 1.25
CA GLU A 202 -15.26 1.47 1.88
C GLU A 202 -14.69 0.70 3.07
N HIS A 203 -13.37 0.52 3.13
CA HIS A 203 -12.68 -0.22 4.18
C HIS A 203 -12.10 0.66 5.29
N TRP A 204 -12.29 1.98 5.25
CA TRP A 204 -11.72 2.88 6.29
C TRP A 204 -12.34 2.68 7.68
N GLY A 205 -13.55 2.12 7.73
CA GLY A 205 -14.25 1.77 8.98
C GLY A 205 -14.02 0.33 9.45
N ASP A 206 -13.30 -0.50 8.68
CA ASP A 206 -13.03 -1.89 9.07
C ASP A 206 -12.16 -1.95 10.33
N TYR A 207 -12.25 -3.06 11.08
CA TYR A 207 -11.34 -3.29 12.20
C TYR A 207 -9.88 -3.30 11.73
N GLY A 208 -9.01 -2.59 12.45
CA GLY A 208 -7.60 -2.38 12.08
C GLY A 208 -7.35 -1.33 10.98
N ALA A 209 -8.40 -0.78 10.35
CA ALA A 209 -8.24 0.25 9.32
C ALA A 209 -7.79 1.60 9.89
N ALA A 210 -8.27 1.98 11.09
CA ALA A 210 -7.86 3.21 11.76
C ALA A 210 -6.33 3.30 11.99
N SER A 211 -5.67 2.14 12.15
CA SER A 211 -4.21 2.03 12.24
C SER A 211 -3.50 1.87 10.89
N GLY A 212 -4.23 1.87 9.76
CA GLY A 212 -3.72 1.60 8.42
C GLY A 212 -3.37 0.12 8.15
N MET A 213 -3.60 -0.78 9.09
CA MET A 213 -3.11 -2.16 9.04
C MET A 213 -4.06 -3.14 8.35
N ARG A 214 -5.27 -2.70 8.00
CA ARG A 214 -6.32 -3.53 7.39
C ARG A 214 -5.90 -4.27 6.12
N PHE A 215 -4.96 -3.72 5.34
CA PHE A 215 -4.44 -4.34 4.11
C PHE A 215 -3.05 -4.95 4.25
N ASP A 216 -2.46 -4.92 5.45
CA ASP A 216 -1.21 -5.63 5.70
C ASP A 216 -1.42 -7.13 5.88
N ASN A 217 -2.57 -7.68 5.47
CA ASN A 217 -2.65 -9.11 5.14
C ASN A 217 -1.68 -9.49 4.02
N GLU A 218 -1.08 -8.52 3.33
CA GLU A 218 0.17 -8.64 2.58
C GLU A 218 1.31 -7.94 3.36
N PRO A 219 2.03 -8.64 4.26
CA PRO A 219 2.98 -8.00 5.15
C PRO A 219 3.99 -7.13 4.42
N GLY A 220 4.15 -5.89 4.88
CA GLY A 220 5.05 -4.89 4.30
C GLY A 220 4.36 -3.94 3.31
N TYR A 221 3.08 -4.17 3.01
CA TYR A 221 2.31 -3.37 2.06
C TYR A 221 2.32 -1.89 2.42
N MET A 222 1.94 -1.51 3.65
CA MET A 222 1.87 -0.09 4.03
C MET A 222 3.24 0.61 4.00
N GLY A 223 4.28 -0.05 4.51
CA GLY A 223 5.63 0.50 4.50
C GLY A 223 6.12 0.82 3.09
N SER A 224 5.86 -0.07 2.14
CA SER A 224 6.25 0.11 0.73
C SER A 224 5.39 1.14 0.01
N MET A 225 4.11 1.23 0.32
CA MET A 225 3.25 2.31 -0.19
C MET A 225 3.67 3.70 0.32
N PHE A 226 4.04 3.83 1.60
CA PHE A 226 4.56 5.09 2.14
C PHE A 226 5.88 5.51 1.48
N ARG A 227 6.79 4.55 1.26
CA ARG A 227 8.02 4.81 0.50
C ARG A 227 7.74 5.17 -0.97
N GLY A 228 6.73 4.57 -1.57
CA GLY A 228 6.26 4.92 -2.91
C GLY A 228 5.72 6.36 -2.97
N LEU A 229 4.85 6.74 -2.03
CA LEU A 229 4.32 8.10 -1.95
C LEU A 229 5.42 9.12 -1.66
N LYS A 230 6.36 8.77 -0.77
CA LYS A 230 7.57 9.56 -0.52
C LYS A 230 8.37 9.78 -1.80
N PHE A 231 8.62 8.73 -2.57
CA PHE A 231 9.33 8.81 -3.86
C PHE A 231 8.61 9.72 -4.86
N VAL A 232 7.26 9.67 -4.91
CA VAL A 232 6.44 10.58 -5.71
C VAL A 232 6.65 12.03 -5.26
N ILE A 233 6.50 12.34 -3.97
CA ILE A 233 6.61 13.69 -3.42
C ILE A 233 8.02 14.26 -3.61
N ASP A 234 9.06 13.47 -3.32
CA ASP A 234 10.46 13.90 -3.48
C ASP A 234 10.81 14.17 -4.94
N SER A 235 10.18 13.47 -5.88
CA SER A 235 10.39 13.70 -7.31
C SER A 235 9.83 15.05 -7.79
N GLU A 236 8.93 15.66 -7.03
CA GLU A 236 8.39 17.00 -7.27
C GLU A 236 9.23 18.09 -6.56
N ALA A 237 9.90 17.75 -5.45
CA ALA A 237 10.70 18.68 -4.67
C ALA A 237 12.01 19.12 -5.39
N GLY A 238 12.26 20.44 -5.42
CA GLY A 238 13.58 21.00 -5.78
C GLY A 238 13.80 21.36 -7.26
N SER A 239 12.76 21.72 -8.01
CA SER A 239 12.77 21.63 -9.47
C SER A 239 12.55 22.95 -10.23
N SER A 240 13.61 23.69 -10.58
CA SER A 240 13.54 24.97 -11.31
C SER A 240 13.57 24.85 -12.85
N SER A 241 13.44 23.65 -13.44
CA SER A 241 13.53 23.44 -14.90
C SER A 241 12.34 22.70 -15.50
N ARG A 242 11.85 23.15 -16.66
CA ARG A 242 10.69 22.62 -17.42
C ARG A 242 10.75 21.13 -17.82
N LYS A 243 11.91 20.45 -17.73
CA LYS A 243 12.04 19.00 -18.03
C LYS A 243 11.82 18.11 -16.81
N LYS A 244 11.69 18.70 -15.63
CA LYS A 244 11.77 17.99 -14.36
C LYS A 244 10.33 17.81 -13.87
N GLY A 245 9.78 16.63 -14.20
CA GLY A 245 8.36 16.27 -14.13
C GLY A 245 7.98 15.23 -15.19
N GLU A 246 8.76 15.14 -16.29
CA GLU A 246 8.58 14.04 -17.25
C GLU A 246 9.17 12.73 -16.67
N ILE A 247 8.34 11.70 -16.60
CA ILE A 247 8.69 10.34 -16.19
C ILE A 247 8.89 9.48 -17.43
N ASP A 248 9.81 8.52 -17.35
CA ASP A 248 10.04 7.53 -18.38
C ASP A 248 9.70 6.12 -17.87
N ALA A 249 9.89 5.12 -18.74
CA ALA A 249 9.64 3.73 -18.37
C ALA A 249 10.55 3.21 -17.24
N THR A 250 11.75 3.77 -17.07
CA THR A 250 12.65 3.38 -15.99
C THR A 250 12.15 3.95 -14.66
N TRP A 251 11.73 5.21 -14.66
CA TRP A 251 11.13 5.84 -13.48
C TRP A 251 9.86 5.10 -13.04
N LEU A 252 9.01 4.73 -14.00
CA LEU A 252 7.78 3.99 -13.69
C LEU A 252 8.05 2.60 -13.12
N GLU A 253 9.05 1.90 -13.64
CA GLU A 253 9.47 0.60 -13.10
C GLU A 253 10.03 0.76 -11.68
N ASN A 254 10.85 1.77 -11.43
CA ASN A 254 11.36 2.05 -10.09
C ASN A 254 10.22 2.36 -9.10
N LEU A 255 9.18 3.09 -9.53
CA LEU A 255 8.02 3.37 -8.69
C LEU A 255 7.30 2.07 -8.30
N HIS A 256 7.06 1.19 -9.27
CA HIS A 256 6.47 -0.13 -9.03
C HIS A 256 7.32 -0.96 -8.08
N ASP A 257 8.63 -1.03 -8.33
CA ASP A 257 9.56 -1.84 -7.54
C ASP A 257 9.60 -1.36 -6.09
N ILE A 258 9.52 -0.05 -5.85
CA ILE A 258 9.35 0.50 -4.49
C ILE A 258 8.02 0.04 -3.88
N ALA A 259 6.92 0.08 -4.63
CA ALA A 259 5.58 -0.27 -4.15
C ALA A 259 5.43 -1.75 -3.78
N VAL A 260 6.25 -2.64 -4.35
CA VAL A 260 6.20 -4.10 -4.09
C VAL A 260 7.39 -4.65 -3.31
N ASN A 261 8.48 -3.89 -3.16
CA ASN A 261 9.68 -4.35 -2.48
C ASN A 261 9.38 -4.70 -1.00
N GLY A 262 9.63 -5.96 -0.62
CA GLY A 262 9.37 -6.45 0.73
C GLY A 262 7.89 -6.70 1.03
N VAL A 263 7.00 -6.62 0.03
CA VAL A 263 5.59 -6.99 0.20
C VAL A 263 5.46 -8.49 -0.02
N PHE A 264 4.87 -9.18 0.95
CA PHE A 264 4.61 -10.62 0.89
C PHE A 264 3.16 -10.91 0.52
N GLN A 265 2.92 -12.00 -0.19
CA GLN A 265 1.56 -12.41 -0.55
C GLN A 265 0.75 -12.79 0.69
N ARG A 266 -0.58 -12.62 0.66
CA ARG A 266 -1.51 -13.08 1.71
C ARG A 266 -1.38 -14.56 2.06
N ARG A 267 -0.82 -15.33 1.13
CA ARG A 267 -0.58 -16.76 1.26
C ARG A 267 0.45 -17.12 2.33
N VAL A 268 1.20 -16.16 2.87
CA VAL A 268 2.10 -16.38 4.02
C VAL A 268 1.37 -16.88 5.27
N MET A 269 0.05 -16.71 5.33
CA MET A 269 -0.82 -17.20 6.41
C MET A 269 -1.34 -18.62 6.13
N HIS A 270 -0.52 -19.47 5.52
CA HIS A 270 -0.85 -20.88 5.27
C HIS A 270 -0.02 -21.80 6.14
N ASP A 271 -0.57 -22.99 6.37
CA ASP A 271 0.17 -24.05 7.05
C ASP A 271 1.45 -24.39 6.28
N TRP A 272 2.53 -24.55 7.03
CA TRP A 272 3.79 -25.03 6.49
C TRP A 272 3.62 -26.46 6.00
N GLN A 273 4.32 -26.81 4.90
CA GLN A 273 4.25 -28.17 4.37
C GLN A 273 4.66 -29.20 5.45
N PHE A 274 3.92 -30.31 5.51
CA PHE A 274 4.21 -31.42 6.43
C PHE A 274 5.67 -31.88 6.26
N GLY A 275 6.44 -31.88 7.35
CA GLY A 275 7.81 -32.37 7.40
C GLY A 275 8.91 -31.31 7.34
N ALA A 276 8.59 -30.02 7.25
CA ALA A 276 9.58 -28.96 7.45
C ALA A 276 10.09 -28.94 8.90
N ASN A 277 11.41 -28.83 9.08
CA ASN A 277 12.00 -28.67 10.40
C ASN A 277 11.55 -27.32 11.00
N VAL A 278 11.06 -27.37 12.24
CA VAL A 278 10.50 -26.21 12.94
C VAL A 278 11.49 -25.05 13.03
N GLU A 279 12.75 -25.37 13.31
CA GLU A 279 13.81 -24.35 13.44
C GLU A 279 14.15 -23.73 12.09
N GLU A 280 14.19 -24.54 11.02
CA GLU A 280 14.48 -24.07 9.67
C GLU A 280 13.38 -23.14 9.15
N ALA A 281 12.12 -23.47 9.39
CA ALA A 281 10.97 -22.66 8.99
C ALA A 281 10.94 -21.29 9.70
N VAL A 282 11.14 -21.27 11.03
CA VAL A 282 11.26 -20.01 11.80
C VAL A 282 12.45 -19.19 11.31
N ASN A 283 13.60 -19.82 11.05
CA ASN A 283 14.80 -19.14 10.55
C ASN A 283 14.64 -18.57 9.14
N ALA A 284 13.91 -19.26 8.25
CA ALA A 284 13.61 -18.77 6.92
C ALA A 284 12.76 -17.49 6.99
N VAL A 285 11.70 -17.47 7.80
CA VAL A 285 10.88 -16.27 8.03
C VAL A 285 11.70 -15.18 8.69
N ALA A 286 12.57 -15.52 9.64
CA ALA A 286 13.46 -14.56 10.28
C ALA A 286 14.41 -13.88 9.28
N ALA A 287 14.91 -14.62 8.28
CA ALA A 287 15.73 -14.08 7.20
C ALA A 287 14.93 -13.17 6.25
N LEU A 288 13.71 -13.56 5.88
CA LEU A 288 12.81 -12.76 5.04
C LEU A 288 12.42 -11.43 5.71
N THR A 289 12.17 -11.48 7.01
CA THR A 289 11.67 -10.35 7.80
C THR A 289 12.78 -9.49 8.41
N ALA A 290 14.05 -9.85 8.25
CA ALA A 290 15.18 -9.10 8.81
C ALA A 290 15.26 -7.65 8.27
N PRO A 291 15.77 -6.68 9.05
CA PRO A 291 16.03 -5.33 8.56
C PRO A 291 17.10 -5.28 7.45
N GLY A 292 17.07 -4.24 6.61
CA GLY A 292 18.27 -3.71 5.97
C GLY A 292 18.99 -4.53 4.90
N SER A 293 18.28 -5.35 4.11
CA SER A 293 18.87 -6.06 2.96
C SER A 293 17.94 -6.04 1.76
N ASN A 294 18.51 -6.07 0.54
CA ASN A 294 17.74 -6.24 -0.70
C ASN A 294 16.89 -7.51 -0.58
N ILE A 295 15.62 -7.45 -0.97
CA ILE A 295 14.70 -8.59 -0.94
C ILE A 295 15.26 -9.83 -1.64
N SER A 296 16.06 -9.66 -2.70
CA SER A 296 16.75 -10.75 -3.39
C SER A 296 17.75 -11.48 -2.49
N ASP A 297 18.48 -10.74 -1.65
CA ASP A 297 19.43 -11.34 -0.70
C ASP A 297 18.69 -12.03 0.44
N LYS A 298 17.57 -11.46 0.91
CA LYS A 298 16.70 -12.07 1.91
C LYS A 298 16.14 -13.41 1.44
N VAL A 299 15.65 -13.47 0.20
CA VAL A 299 15.18 -14.71 -0.42
C VAL A 299 16.31 -15.74 -0.51
N ARG A 300 17.52 -15.33 -0.90
CA ARG A 300 18.70 -16.22 -0.93
C ARG A 300 19.07 -16.76 0.45
N SER A 301 19.05 -15.89 1.47
CA SER A 301 19.30 -16.28 2.86
C SER A 301 18.22 -17.24 3.37
N ALA A 302 16.95 -16.97 3.08
CA ALA A 302 15.84 -17.83 3.47
C ALA A 302 15.88 -19.20 2.77
N ALA A 303 16.13 -19.23 1.47
CA ALA A 303 16.30 -20.47 0.70
C ALA A 303 17.47 -21.32 1.24
N SER A 304 18.52 -20.69 1.77
CA SER A 304 19.63 -21.41 2.42
C SER A 304 19.24 -22.06 3.74
N ALA A 305 18.16 -21.60 4.39
CA ALA A 305 17.68 -22.16 5.65
C ALA A 305 16.79 -23.40 5.47
N ILE A 306 16.01 -23.48 4.38
CA ILE A 306 14.99 -24.54 4.17
C ILE A 306 15.16 -25.35 2.88
N PHE A 307 16.31 -25.26 2.20
CA PHE A 307 16.66 -25.92 0.92
C PHE A 307 15.79 -25.51 -0.30
N TYR A 308 14.49 -25.26 -0.11
CA TYR A 308 13.55 -24.73 -1.08
C TYR A 308 12.57 -23.78 -0.39
N LEU A 309 12.44 -22.55 -0.88
CA LEU A 309 11.48 -21.58 -0.36
C LEU A 309 10.09 -21.81 -0.95
N PRO A 310 9.07 -22.19 -0.14
CA PRO A 310 7.70 -22.36 -0.61
C PRO A 310 7.18 -21.12 -1.34
N GLU A 311 6.45 -21.31 -2.45
CA GLU A 311 5.89 -20.23 -3.28
C GLU A 311 5.14 -19.17 -2.47
N HIS A 312 4.41 -19.58 -1.43
CA HIS A 312 3.63 -18.66 -0.61
C HIS A 312 4.47 -17.72 0.27
N LEU A 313 5.76 -17.98 0.45
CA LEU A 313 6.72 -17.11 1.14
C LEU A 313 7.49 -16.21 0.18
N TRP A 314 7.25 -16.33 -1.13
CA TRP A 314 7.87 -15.44 -2.09
C TRP A 314 7.28 -14.03 -1.97
N PRO A 315 8.15 -13.01 -1.95
CA PRO A 315 7.70 -11.63 -2.05
C PRO A 315 7.13 -11.37 -3.44
N LEU A 316 6.39 -10.27 -3.59
CA LEU A 316 5.96 -9.80 -4.89
C LEU A 316 7.16 -9.52 -5.80
N GLU A 317 7.03 -9.89 -7.07
CA GLU A 317 8.09 -9.73 -8.06
C GLU A 317 8.16 -8.27 -8.55
N GLY A 318 9.38 -7.73 -8.57
CA GLY A 318 9.67 -6.45 -9.20
C GLY A 318 9.82 -6.55 -10.73
N GLY A 319 9.72 -5.40 -11.37
CA GLY A 319 9.97 -5.20 -12.78
C GLY A 319 8.80 -5.54 -13.70
N TYR A 320 8.90 -5.07 -14.94
CA TYR A 320 7.90 -5.39 -15.98
C TYR A 320 7.74 -6.89 -16.20
N ARG A 321 6.49 -7.30 -16.47
CA ARG A 321 6.17 -8.70 -16.79
C ARG A 321 6.89 -9.19 -18.03
N GLN A 322 7.16 -10.49 -18.07
CA GLN A 322 8.00 -11.11 -19.10
C GLN A 322 7.36 -12.38 -19.68
N GLY A 323 6.44 -12.21 -20.63
CA GLY A 323 5.85 -13.29 -21.41
C GLY A 323 4.70 -14.03 -20.73
N GLN A 324 4.41 -13.74 -19.46
CA GLN A 324 3.32 -14.35 -18.72
C GLN A 324 1.97 -13.70 -19.04
N LEU A 325 0.95 -14.55 -19.17
CA LEU A 325 -0.46 -14.18 -19.23
C LEU A 325 -0.90 -13.76 -17.82
N VAL A 326 -1.55 -12.61 -17.71
CA VAL A 326 -2.20 -12.18 -16.46
C VAL A 326 -3.69 -12.01 -16.71
N GLN A 327 -4.52 -12.41 -15.75
CA GLN A 327 -5.96 -12.30 -15.86
C GLN A 327 -6.56 -11.88 -14.52
N PHE A 328 -7.56 -11.01 -14.57
CA PHE A 328 -8.32 -10.61 -13.40
C PHE A 328 -9.81 -10.52 -13.73
N LYS A 329 -10.64 -10.57 -12.70
CA LYS A 329 -12.10 -10.53 -12.83
C LYS A 329 -12.57 -9.09 -12.93
N LEU A 330 -13.48 -8.85 -13.86
CA LEU A 330 -14.30 -7.65 -13.92
C LEU A 330 -15.67 -7.97 -13.36
N VAL A 331 -16.08 -7.22 -12.34
CA VAL A 331 -17.28 -7.44 -11.55
C VAL A 331 -18.03 -6.11 -11.44
N TYR A 332 -19.28 -6.11 -11.87
CA TYR A 332 -20.18 -4.98 -11.67
C TYR A 332 -20.78 -5.02 -10.24
N PRO A 333 -20.96 -3.87 -9.56
CA PRO A 333 -20.46 -2.53 -9.91
C PRO A 333 -19.03 -2.25 -9.39
N LYS A 334 -18.33 -3.25 -8.85
CA LYS A 334 -17.04 -3.10 -8.16
C LYS A 334 -15.98 -2.41 -9.04
N ASN A 335 -15.53 -3.09 -10.09
CA ASN A 335 -14.46 -2.61 -10.97
C ASN A 335 -14.86 -2.60 -12.45
N LEU A 336 -16.17 -2.67 -12.73
CA LEU A 336 -16.74 -2.57 -14.07
C LEU A 336 -18.06 -1.80 -14.03
N THR A 337 -18.25 -0.88 -14.96
CA THR A 337 -19.53 -0.19 -15.23
C THR A 337 -19.97 -0.42 -16.68
N PRO A 338 -21.26 -0.20 -17.04
CA PRO A 338 -21.69 -0.27 -18.43
C PRO A 338 -20.95 0.72 -19.35
N ALA A 339 -20.68 1.94 -18.89
CA ALA A 339 -19.91 2.91 -19.66
C ALA A 339 -18.45 2.46 -19.84
N GLY A 340 -17.83 1.95 -18.77
CA GLY A 340 -16.47 1.45 -18.81
C GLY A 340 -16.30 0.15 -19.60
N LEU A 341 -17.33 -0.70 -19.69
CA LEU A 341 -17.36 -1.84 -20.61
C LEU A 341 -17.16 -1.37 -22.06
N GLY A 342 -17.89 -0.34 -22.49
CA GLY A 342 -17.74 0.25 -23.82
C GLY A 342 -16.32 0.80 -24.07
N ASP A 343 -15.70 1.41 -23.06
CA ASP A 343 -14.32 1.89 -23.16
C ASP A 343 -13.28 0.75 -23.19
N LEU A 344 -13.51 -0.35 -22.48
CA LEU A 344 -12.68 -1.54 -22.56
C LEU A 344 -12.77 -2.22 -23.93
N GLN A 345 -13.96 -2.28 -24.55
CA GLN A 345 -14.11 -2.77 -25.93
C GLN A 345 -13.33 -1.90 -26.93
N LYS A 346 -13.35 -0.56 -26.76
CA LYS A 346 -12.51 0.35 -27.55
C LYS A 346 -11.02 0.14 -27.27
N PHE A 347 -10.63 -0.08 -26.02
CA PHE A 347 -9.26 -0.39 -25.64
C PHE A 347 -8.77 -1.66 -26.33
N GLN A 348 -9.52 -2.76 -26.24
CA GLN A 348 -9.18 -4.04 -26.89
C GLN A 348 -9.00 -3.85 -28.40
N SER A 349 -9.85 -3.04 -29.04
CA SER A 349 -9.76 -2.73 -30.46
C SER A 349 -8.50 -1.90 -30.79
N ARG A 350 -8.19 -0.87 -29.99
CA ARG A 350 -7.03 0.01 -30.18
C ARG A 350 -5.70 -0.66 -29.89
N PHE A 351 -5.68 -1.54 -28.89
CA PHE A 351 -4.51 -2.29 -28.44
C PHE A 351 -4.69 -3.77 -28.77
N ALA A 352 -5.00 -4.07 -30.03
CA ALA A 352 -5.23 -5.43 -30.50
C ALA A 352 -4.11 -6.38 -30.08
N GLY A 353 -4.49 -7.50 -29.47
CA GLY A 353 -3.58 -8.52 -28.97
C GLY A 353 -2.83 -8.15 -27.69
N TRP A 354 -3.17 -7.05 -26.99
CA TRP A 354 -2.64 -6.76 -25.65
C TRP A 354 -3.51 -7.31 -24.53
N ALA A 355 -4.81 -7.09 -24.62
CA ALA A 355 -5.77 -7.60 -23.67
C ALA A 355 -7.10 -7.92 -24.37
N GLU A 356 -7.83 -8.87 -23.83
CA GLU A 356 -9.11 -9.32 -24.38
C GLU A 356 -10.06 -9.77 -23.26
N PHE A 357 -11.36 -9.63 -23.51
CA PHE A 357 -12.36 -10.30 -22.69
C PHE A 357 -12.30 -11.81 -22.87
N ARG A 358 -12.39 -12.53 -21.76
CA ARG A 358 -12.61 -13.98 -21.73
C ARG A 358 -13.78 -14.31 -20.82
N SER A 359 -14.50 -15.36 -21.16
CA SER A 359 -15.57 -15.85 -20.30
C SER A 359 -15.03 -16.58 -19.09
N VAL A 360 -15.80 -16.53 -18.02
CA VAL A 360 -15.60 -17.41 -16.88
C VAL A 360 -16.06 -18.82 -17.29
N GLY A 361 -15.14 -19.79 -17.35
CA GLY A 361 -15.45 -21.18 -17.62
C GLY A 361 -15.70 -21.56 -19.09
N ASN A 362 -15.09 -20.84 -20.05
CA ASN A 362 -15.09 -21.16 -21.49
C ASN A 362 -16.49 -21.20 -22.18
N ARG A 363 -17.47 -20.46 -21.67
CA ARG A 363 -18.78 -20.29 -22.33
C ARG A 363 -18.79 -19.03 -23.23
N PRO A 364 -19.73 -18.84 -24.17
CA PRO A 364 -19.90 -17.54 -24.80
C PRO A 364 -20.18 -16.45 -23.75
N ILE A 365 -19.65 -15.24 -23.95
CA ILE A 365 -19.96 -14.10 -23.07
C ILE A 365 -21.35 -13.60 -23.43
N ASP A 366 -22.24 -13.55 -22.44
CA ASP A 366 -23.54 -12.90 -22.54
C ASP A 366 -23.40 -11.44 -22.12
N TRP A 367 -23.28 -10.54 -23.10
CA TRP A 367 -23.06 -9.12 -22.84
C TRP A 367 -24.23 -8.45 -22.13
N ASP A 368 -25.46 -8.90 -22.38
CA ASP A 368 -26.65 -8.34 -21.74
C ASP A 368 -26.69 -8.69 -20.25
N GLU A 369 -26.22 -9.88 -19.87
CA GLU A 369 -26.07 -10.26 -18.45
C GLU A 369 -24.89 -9.55 -17.78
N VAL A 370 -23.81 -9.27 -18.50
CA VAL A 370 -22.67 -8.49 -17.97
C VAL A 370 -23.07 -7.04 -17.72
N GLU A 371 -23.75 -6.39 -18.68
CA GLU A 371 -24.23 -5.02 -18.55
C GLU A 371 -25.26 -4.87 -17.42
N ARG A 372 -26.09 -5.90 -17.18
CA ARG A 372 -27.02 -5.96 -16.05
C ARG A 372 -26.36 -6.31 -14.72
N GLY A 373 -25.08 -6.68 -14.72
CA GLY A 373 -24.34 -7.07 -13.52
C GLY A 373 -24.63 -8.48 -13.00
N ASN A 374 -25.30 -9.31 -13.80
CA ASN A 374 -25.64 -10.69 -13.46
C ASN A 374 -24.53 -11.69 -13.84
N ALA A 375 -23.56 -11.26 -14.65
CA ALA A 375 -22.44 -12.08 -15.09
C ALA A 375 -21.09 -11.38 -14.91
N GLN A 376 -20.05 -12.17 -14.61
CA GLN A 376 -18.66 -11.72 -14.53
C GLN A 376 -17.92 -12.07 -15.82
N VAL A 377 -16.92 -11.26 -16.16
CA VAL A 377 -15.98 -11.54 -17.26
C VAL A 377 -14.54 -11.45 -16.77
N MET A 378 -13.64 -12.17 -17.44
CA MET A 378 -12.21 -12.06 -17.21
C MET A 378 -11.62 -11.05 -18.19
N TRP A 379 -10.78 -10.15 -17.68
CA TRP A 379 -9.88 -9.36 -18.52
C TRP A 379 -8.54 -10.08 -18.61
N ALA A 380 -8.11 -10.45 -19.81
CA ALA A 380 -6.93 -11.27 -20.03
C ALA A 380 -5.85 -10.51 -20.80
N CYS A 381 -4.75 -10.19 -20.11
CA CYS A 381 -3.59 -9.50 -20.66
C CYS A 381 -2.59 -10.51 -21.23
N THR A 382 -2.52 -10.61 -22.56
CA THR A 382 -1.72 -11.62 -23.28
C THR A 382 -0.24 -11.51 -22.93
N GLY A 383 0.50 -12.62 -22.97
CA GLY A 383 1.93 -12.65 -22.68
C GLY A 383 2.75 -11.73 -23.60
N LYS A 384 3.43 -10.74 -23.02
CA LYS A 384 4.29 -9.79 -23.75
C LYS A 384 5.71 -9.81 -23.21
N SER A 385 6.69 -9.75 -24.10
CA SER A 385 8.08 -9.62 -23.68
C SER A 385 8.30 -8.27 -22.98
N ARG A 386 9.31 -8.22 -22.10
CA ARG A 386 9.75 -6.98 -21.43
C ARG A 386 9.94 -5.83 -22.42
N LYS A 387 10.53 -6.11 -23.59
CA LYS A 387 10.77 -5.11 -24.64
C LYS A 387 9.48 -4.54 -25.21
N GLU A 388 8.46 -5.37 -25.43
CA GLU A 388 7.14 -4.93 -25.89
C GLU A 388 6.43 -4.10 -24.82
N VAL A 389 6.47 -4.54 -23.56
CA VAL A 389 5.90 -3.82 -22.41
C VAL A 389 6.53 -2.43 -22.28
N MET A 390 7.86 -2.34 -22.27
CA MET A 390 8.55 -1.05 -22.21
C MET A 390 8.22 -0.14 -23.41
N LYS A 391 8.02 -0.71 -24.60
CA LYS A 391 7.61 0.06 -25.79
C LYS A 391 6.19 0.62 -25.62
N LEU A 392 5.26 -0.16 -25.08
CA LEU A 392 3.91 0.32 -24.77
C LEU A 392 3.96 1.46 -23.76
N VAL A 393 4.64 1.26 -22.62
CA VAL A 393 4.77 2.29 -21.57
C VAL A 393 5.31 3.59 -22.14
N LYS A 394 6.41 3.54 -22.91
CA LYS A 394 6.97 4.73 -23.56
C LYS A 394 5.96 5.44 -24.47
N ASN A 395 5.19 4.69 -25.26
CA ASN A 395 4.18 5.28 -26.13
C ASN A 395 3.03 5.94 -25.35
N VAL A 396 2.59 5.31 -24.26
CA VAL A 396 1.53 5.84 -23.39
C VAL A 396 2.00 7.12 -22.71
N LEU A 397 3.20 7.13 -22.11
CA LEU A 397 3.79 8.31 -21.48
C LEU A 397 4.05 9.44 -22.50
N GLN A 398 4.54 9.13 -23.71
CA GLN A 398 4.71 10.13 -24.75
C GLN A 398 3.37 10.76 -25.17
N THR A 399 2.31 9.96 -25.26
CA THR A 399 0.96 10.44 -25.56
C THR A 399 0.46 11.34 -24.43
N HIS A 400 0.65 10.93 -23.17
CA HIS A 400 0.34 11.74 -21.99
C HIS A 400 0.99 13.12 -22.09
N TYR A 401 2.32 13.19 -22.31
CA TYR A 401 3.02 14.47 -22.37
C TYR A 401 2.64 15.35 -23.55
N ASN A 402 2.29 14.74 -24.68
CA ASN A 402 1.78 15.49 -25.84
C ASN A 402 0.41 16.12 -25.56
N ASP A 403 -0.47 15.37 -24.89
CA ASP A 403 -1.84 15.79 -24.63
C ASP A 403 -1.92 16.76 -23.44
N ILE A 404 -1.22 16.48 -22.34
CA ILE A 404 -1.25 17.32 -21.14
C ILE A 404 -0.74 18.75 -21.43
N LYS A 405 0.28 18.89 -22.29
CA LYS A 405 0.81 20.20 -22.75
C LYS A 405 -0.20 21.03 -23.54
N ARG A 406 -1.23 20.41 -24.10
CA ARG A 406 -2.28 21.07 -24.89
C ARG A 406 -3.52 21.40 -24.06
N THR A 407 -3.61 20.88 -22.84
CA THR A 407 -4.73 21.18 -21.94
C THR A 407 -4.63 22.63 -21.45
N THR A 408 -5.77 23.30 -21.33
CA THR A 408 -5.85 24.70 -20.90
C THR A 408 -6.65 24.88 -19.61
N ASN A 409 -7.22 23.80 -19.08
CA ASN A 409 -8.00 23.80 -17.85
C ASN A 409 -7.80 22.50 -17.07
N ALA A 410 -8.18 22.52 -15.79
CA ALA A 410 -7.98 21.41 -14.87
C ALA A 410 -8.75 20.15 -15.26
N GLU A 411 -9.97 20.28 -15.76
CA GLU A 411 -10.82 19.14 -16.16
C GLU A 411 -10.22 18.37 -17.34
N ALA A 412 -9.76 19.07 -18.37
CA ALA A 412 -9.06 18.44 -19.50
C ALA A 412 -7.76 17.75 -19.06
N ALA A 413 -7.04 18.33 -18.09
CA ALA A 413 -5.87 17.69 -17.50
C ALA A 413 -6.23 16.40 -16.74
N LEU A 414 -7.33 16.39 -15.98
CA LEU A 414 -7.84 15.20 -15.31
C LEU A 414 -8.17 14.07 -16.31
N HIS A 415 -8.82 14.38 -17.43
CA HIS A 415 -9.09 13.38 -18.47
C HIS A 415 -7.81 12.76 -19.06
N VAL A 416 -6.75 13.55 -19.23
CA VAL A 416 -5.46 13.03 -19.72
C VAL A 416 -4.81 12.13 -18.67
N VAL A 417 -4.81 12.55 -17.40
CA VAL A 417 -4.27 11.76 -16.28
C VAL A 417 -5.03 10.45 -16.10
N ALA A 418 -6.36 10.50 -15.98
CA ALA A 418 -7.22 9.33 -15.79
C ALA A 418 -6.99 8.28 -16.88
N ARG A 419 -7.05 8.70 -18.15
CA ARG A 419 -6.82 7.84 -19.30
C ARG A 419 -5.43 7.23 -19.30
N THR A 420 -4.41 7.96 -18.83
CA THR A 420 -3.03 7.48 -18.78
C THR A 420 -2.90 6.33 -17.78
N CYS A 421 -3.39 6.54 -16.54
CA CYS A 421 -3.39 5.50 -15.51
C CYS A 421 -4.23 4.29 -15.93
N ALA A 422 -5.45 4.51 -16.43
CA ALA A 422 -6.33 3.42 -16.88
C ALA A 422 -5.73 2.60 -18.03
N THR A 423 -5.03 3.26 -18.97
CA THR A 423 -4.38 2.55 -20.08
C THR A 423 -3.26 1.63 -19.58
N LEU A 424 -2.50 2.07 -18.57
CA LEU A 424 -1.41 1.27 -17.99
C LEU A 424 -1.95 0.13 -17.11
N GLU A 425 -3.00 0.39 -16.32
CA GLU A 425 -3.70 -0.63 -15.52
C GLU A 425 -4.27 -1.74 -16.41
N ARG A 426 -5.04 -1.37 -17.44
CA ARG A 426 -5.67 -2.32 -18.38
C ARG A 426 -4.68 -3.13 -19.20
N ALA A 427 -3.47 -2.60 -19.41
CA ALA A 427 -2.40 -3.34 -20.07
C ALA A 427 -1.66 -4.30 -19.12
N HIS A 428 -1.84 -4.11 -17.82
CA HIS A 428 -1.28 -4.87 -16.71
C HIS A 428 0.22 -5.11 -16.93
N VAL A 429 0.99 -4.02 -17.00
CA VAL A 429 2.39 -4.05 -17.45
C VAL A 429 3.35 -4.70 -16.45
N PHE A 430 2.93 -4.88 -15.20
CA PHE A 430 3.63 -5.62 -14.15
C PHE A 430 2.93 -6.95 -13.86
N MET A 431 3.62 -7.89 -13.19
CA MET A 431 3.02 -9.18 -12.81
C MET A 431 1.99 -9.03 -11.69
N ASP A 432 2.21 -8.09 -10.78
CA ASP A 432 1.33 -7.72 -9.69
C ASP A 432 1.50 -6.21 -9.40
N GLY A 433 0.79 -5.65 -8.42
CA GLY A 433 1.01 -4.29 -7.94
C GLY A 433 0.57 -3.16 -8.87
N ASN A 434 -0.17 -3.46 -9.94
CA ASN A 434 -0.60 -2.45 -10.94
C ASN A 434 -1.53 -1.41 -10.31
N ALA A 435 -2.64 -1.80 -9.67
CA ALA A 435 -3.59 -0.87 -9.05
C ALA A 435 -2.92 0.08 -8.03
N ARG A 436 -1.97 -0.44 -7.23
CA ARG A 436 -1.16 0.35 -6.29
C ARG A 436 -0.26 1.34 -7.01
N THR A 437 0.41 0.88 -8.06
CA THR A 437 1.32 1.70 -8.85
C THR A 437 0.57 2.79 -9.61
N PHE A 438 -0.57 2.47 -10.25
CA PHE A 438 -1.26 3.37 -11.16
C PHE A 438 -2.38 4.17 -10.51
N GLY A 439 -3.23 3.52 -9.71
CA GLY A 439 -4.36 4.12 -9.01
C GLY A 439 -3.96 4.93 -7.78
N CYS A 440 -2.94 4.50 -7.03
CA CYS A 440 -2.51 5.22 -5.82
C CYS A 440 -1.32 6.15 -6.09
N LEU A 441 -0.24 5.66 -6.71
CA LEU A 441 1.03 6.38 -6.75
C LEU A 441 1.22 7.24 -8.01
N LEU A 442 1.17 6.64 -9.20
CA LEU A 442 1.36 7.34 -10.47
C LEU A 442 0.27 8.39 -10.68
N LEU A 443 -0.97 8.10 -10.31
CA LEU A 443 -2.06 9.09 -10.32
C LEU A 443 -1.62 10.38 -9.62
N ASN A 444 -1.16 10.27 -8.38
CA ASN A 444 -0.72 11.42 -7.60
C ASN A 444 0.52 12.09 -8.22
N LYS A 445 1.48 11.34 -8.77
CA LYS A 445 2.60 11.92 -9.52
C LYS A 445 2.12 12.79 -10.68
N LEU A 446 1.21 12.27 -11.51
CA LEU A 446 0.74 12.98 -12.70
C LEU A 446 -0.16 14.18 -12.35
N LEU A 447 -0.96 14.09 -11.29
CA LEU A 447 -1.72 15.22 -10.75
C LEU A 447 -0.80 16.34 -10.28
N LEU A 448 0.21 16.02 -9.46
CA LEU A 448 1.18 16.99 -8.94
C LEU A 448 1.96 17.67 -10.07
N SER A 449 2.47 16.90 -11.03
CA SER A 449 3.17 17.42 -12.21
C SER A 449 2.27 18.32 -13.10
N ALA A 450 0.94 18.14 -13.05
CA ALA A 450 -0.03 19.02 -13.73
C ALA A 450 -0.48 20.22 -12.87
N GLY A 451 0.05 20.38 -11.65
CA GLY A 451 -0.34 21.44 -10.71
C GLY A 451 -1.74 21.24 -10.11
N LEU A 452 -2.22 20.00 -10.06
CA LEU A 452 -3.52 19.63 -9.51
C LEU A 452 -3.39 19.10 -8.07
N SER A 453 -4.51 19.10 -7.34
CA SER A 453 -4.59 18.55 -5.99
C SER A 453 -4.30 17.04 -5.99
N PRO A 454 -3.61 16.50 -4.96
CA PRO A 454 -3.54 15.07 -4.69
C PRO A 454 -4.93 14.45 -4.57
N CYS A 455 -5.00 13.14 -4.83
CA CYS A 455 -6.21 12.33 -4.83
C CYS A 455 -6.05 11.14 -3.89
N MET A 456 -6.95 11.02 -2.91
CA MET A 456 -7.20 9.77 -2.18
C MET A 456 -8.29 9.01 -2.93
N ALA A 457 -7.88 8.22 -3.93
CA ALA A 457 -8.82 7.52 -4.81
C ALA A 457 -9.75 6.60 -3.99
N PRO A 458 -11.08 6.67 -4.16
CA PRO A 458 -12.01 5.85 -3.38
C PRO A 458 -11.78 4.34 -3.53
N ASP A 459 -11.52 3.85 -4.75
CA ASP A 459 -11.09 2.48 -5.03
C ASP A 459 -10.14 2.48 -6.23
N ALA A 460 -8.91 1.99 -6.04
CA ALA A 460 -7.90 1.93 -7.09
C ALA A 460 -8.22 0.90 -8.19
N ASN A 461 -9.06 -0.10 -7.89
CA ASN A 461 -9.48 -1.13 -8.86
C ASN A 461 -10.48 -0.56 -9.89
N GLU A 462 -11.08 0.60 -9.65
CA GLU A 462 -11.99 1.25 -10.62
C GLU A 462 -11.29 1.53 -11.98
N PHE A 463 -9.97 1.71 -11.97
CA PHE A 463 -9.17 1.90 -13.19
C PHE A 463 -9.22 0.71 -14.17
N ASP A 464 -9.60 -0.48 -13.68
CA ASP A 464 -9.81 -1.68 -14.49
C ASP A 464 -10.87 -1.45 -15.56
N GLY A 465 -12.06 -1.02 -15.16
CA GLY A 465 -13.25 -1.09 -16.00
C GLY A 465 -14.26 0.04 -15.85
N TYR A 466 -13.87 1.19 -15.29
CA TYR A 466 -14.67 2.43 -15.34
C TYR A 466 -14.34 3.24 -16.61
N SER A 467 -15.29 3.98 -17.16
CA SER A 467 -15.03 4.90 -18.27
C SER A 467 -14.10 6.04 -17.87
N ASN A 468 -13.52 6.72 -18.85
CA ASN A 468 -12.65 7.85 -18.56
C ASN A 468 -13.39 9.00 -17.85
N GLU A 469 -14.65 9.24 -18.21
CA GLU A 469 -15.52 10.24 -17.58
C GLU A 469 -15.83 9.89 -16.12
N GLU A 470 -16.15 8.62 -15.85
CA GLU A 470 -16.37 8.14 -14.47
C GLU A 470 -15.08 8.28 -13.65
N LEU A 471 -13.92 7.88 -14.18
CA LEU A 471 -12.64 8.02 -13.49
C LEU A 471 -12.31 9.48 -13.16
N VAL A 472 -12.64 10.44 -14.02
CA VAL A 472 -12.47 11.86 -13.70
C VAL A 472 -13.34 12.26 -12.49
N ALA A 473 -14.59 11.82 -12.44
CA ALA A 473 -15.46 12.08 -11.29
C ALA A 473 -14.91 11.45 -10.00
N ARG A 474 -14.41 10.22 -10.07
CA ARG A 474 -13.80 9.51 -8.92
C ARG A 474 -12.52 10.19 -8.44
N ILE A 475 -11.69 10.70 -9.36
CA ILE A 475 -10.51 11.50 -9.02
C ILE A 475 -10.92 12.81 -8.33
N GLN A 476 -11.95 13.51 -8.82
CA GLN A 476 -12.43 14.74 -8.19
C GLN A 476 -12.97 14.50 -6.78
N GLU A 477 -13.68 13.38 -6.57
CA GLU A 477 -14.11 12.94 -5.25
C GLU A 477 -12.91 12.67 -4.34
N GLY A 478 -11.93 11.91 -4.79
CA GLY A 478 -10.70 11.67 -4.03
C GLY A 478 -9.92 12.95 -3.72
N GLN A 479 -9.96 13.96 -4.60
CA GLN A 479 -9.41 15.29 -4.33
C GLN A 479 -10.22 16.07 -3.28
N ASN A 480 -11.55 15.94 -3.27
CA ASN A 480 -12.40 16.53 -2.23
C ASN A 480 -12.09 15.89 -0.86
N ILE A 481 -11.98 14.57 -0.83
CA ILE A 481 -11.64 13.82 0.38
C ILE A 481 -10.24 14.24 0.89
N PHE A 482 -9.26 14.39 0.00
CA PHE A 482 -7.93 14.91 0.35
C PHE A 482 -8.01 16.28 1.01
N ARG A 483 -8.71 17.24 0.38
CA ARG A 483 -8.87 18.60 0.92
C ARG A 483 -9.54 18.60 2.30
N ALA A 484 -10.55 17.76 2.51
CA ALA A 484 -11.23 17.66 3.80
C ALA A 484 -10.26 17.29 4.95
N HIS A 485 -9.25 16.45 4.68
CA HIS A 485 -8.24 16.06 5.67
C HIS A 485 -7.13 17.09 5.86
N CYS A 486 -6.94 18.02 4.93
CA CYS A 486 -6.01 19.15 5.08
C CYS A 486 -6.59 20.31 5.93
N HIS A 487 -7.91 20.28 6.18
CA HIS A 487 -8.65 21.31 6.92
C HIS A 487 -9.21 20.82 8.26
N ALA A 488 -9.02 19.53 8.57
CA ALA A 488 -9.31 18.91 9.85
C ALA A 488 -8.10 19.03 10.77
#